data_AF-B1MNF3-F1
#
_entry.id   AF-B1MNF3-F1
#
_cell.length_a   1.000
_cell.length_b   1.000
_cell.length_c   1.000
_cell.angle_alpha   90.00
_cell.angle_beta   90.00
_cell.angle_gamma   90.00
#
_symmetry.space_group_name_H-M   'P 1'
#
loop_
_entity.id
_entity.type
_entity.pdbx_description
1 polymer ?
#
loop_
_entity_poly.entity_id
_entity_poly.type
_entity_poly.pdbx_seq_one_letter_code
_entity_poly.pdbx_strand_id
1 'polypeptide(L)'
;MTEPSQAHIDRARELGLSFDPSDTSDEELSRAIATYERVYIEAMTENAGRDTDTPTERRKMLGVWTQRDEEEAKEAAERRRMFGSRRIPPA
;
A
#
# COMPACT_ATOMS: atom_id res chain seq x y z
N MET A 1 -13.37 30.94 -16.36
CA MET A 1 -12.61 29.92 -15.63
C MET A 1 -11.91 30.64 -14.49
N THR A 2 -11.96 30.07 -13.29
CA THR A 2 -11.33 30.60 -12.10
C THR A 2 -9.86 30.23 -12.16
N GLU A 3 -8.97 31.22 -12.07
CA GLU A 3 -7.53 30.97 -12.04
C GLU A 3 -7.17 30.14 -10.80
N PRO A 4 -6.24 29.18 -10.91
CA PRO A 4 -5.80 28.38 -9.78
C PRO A 4 -5.22 29.25 -8.66
N SER A 5 -5.66 29.00 -7.44
CA SER A 5 -5.09 29.60 -6.25
C SER A 5 -3.62 29.18 -6.09
N GLN A 6 -2.80 30.08 -5.56
CA GLN A 6 -1.39 29.78 -5.31
C GLN A 6 -1.20 28.54 -4.41
N ALA A 7 -2.11 28.35 -3.45
CA ALA A 7 -2.10 27.18 -2.57
C ALA A 7 -2.29 25.86 -3.34
N HIS A 8 -3.22 25.82 -4.30
CA HIS A 8 -3.40 24.63 -5.15
C HIS A 8 -2.21 24.43 -6.09
N ILE A 9 -1.62 25.50 -6.63
CA ILE A 9 -0.41 25.43 -7.47
C ILE A 9 0.76 24.82 -6.69
N ASP A 10 1.01 25.31 -5.47
CA ASP A 10 2.11 24.84 -4.62
C ASP A 10 1.90 23.38 -4.23
N ARG A 11 0.66 23.00 -3.87
CA ARG A 11 0.32 21.62 -3.55
C ARG A 11 0.48 20.68 -4.74
N ALA A 12 0.04 21.09 -5.93
CA ALA A 12 0.22 20.30 -7.15
C ALA A 12 1.71 20.08 -7.48
N ARG A 13 2.57 21.09 -7.27
CA ARG A 13 4.02 20.96 -7.43
C ARG A 13 4.65 20.02 -6.42
N GLU A 14 4.24 20.10 -5.15
CA GLU A 14 4.69 19.18 -4.09
C GLU A 14 4.34 17.72 -4.42
N LEU A 15 3.15 17.50 -5.00
CA LEU A 15 2.70 16.18 -5.45
C LEU A 15 3.32 15.76 -6.80
N GLY A 16 4.08 16.63 -7.46
CA GLY A 16 4.70 16.35 -8.77
C GLY A 16 3.71 16.31 -9.93
N LEU A 17 2.53 16.92 -9.80
CA LEU A 17 1.52 16.99 -10.85
C LEU A 17 1.95 17.97 -11.95
N SER A 18 1.94 17.53 -13.20
CA SER A 18 2.12 18.39 -14.37
C SER A 18 0.78 18.99 -14.80
N PHE A 19 0.68 20.32 -14.86
CA PHE A 19 -0.50 21.04 -15.33
C PHE A 19 -0.10 22.37 -15.97
N ASP A 20 -0.96 22.91 -16.84
CA ASP A 20 -0.82 24.28 -17.36
C ASP A 20 -1.76 25.22 -16.58
N PRO A 21 -1.22 26.17 -15.79
CA PRO A 21 -2.05 27.10 -15.02
C PRO A 21 -2.92 28.03 -15.88
N SER A 22 -2.61 28.16 -17.17
CA SER A 22 -3.39 28.99 -18.12
C SER A 22 -4.62 28.27 -18.67
N ASP A 23 -4.61 26.94 -18.64
CA ASP A 23 -5.64 26.07 -19.23
C ASP A 23 -6.40 25.26 -18.17
N THR A 24 -5.91 25.25 -16.92
CA THR A 24 -6.51 24.51 -15.81
C THR A 24 -7.24 25.47 -14.88
N SER A 25 -8.53 25.22 -14.61
CA SER A 25 -9.25 25.97 -13.57
C SER A 25 -8.87 25.53 -12.15
N ASP A 26 -9.11 26.40 -11.17
CA ASP A 26 -8.88 26.10 -9.76
C ASP A 26 -9.62 24.83 -9.30
N GLU A 27 -10.88 24.67 -9.71
CA GLU A 27 -11.70 23.52 -9.36
C GLU A 27 -11.18 22.22 -9.98
N GLU A 28 -10.65 22.28 -11.21
CA GLU A 28 -10.03 21.13 -11.87
C GLU A 28 -8.73 20.73 -11.17
N LEU A 29 -7.90 21.71 -10.82
CA LEU A 29 -6.65 21.46 -10.10
C LEU A 29 -6.91 20.89 -8.70
N SER A 30 -7.87 21.47 -7.97
CA SER A 30 -8.28 20.99 -6.65
C SER A 30 -8.80 19.54 -6.69
N ARG A 31 -9.61 19.20 -7.70
CA ARG A 31 -10.11 17.83 -7.90
C ARG A 31 -8.99 16.85 -8.24
N ALA A 32 -8.02 17.26 -9.06
CA ALA A 32 -6.87 16.43 -9.40
C ALA A 32 -6.02 16.13 -8.17
N ILE A 33 -5.73 17.14 -7.34
CA ILE A 33 -5.02 16.98 -6.06
C ILE A 33 -5.75 15.98 -5.16
N ALA A 34 -7.05 16.19 -4.91
CA ALA A 34 -7.83 15.32 -4.03
C ALA A 34 -7.88 13.87 -4.52
N THR A 35 -7.92 13.67 -5.85
CA THR A 35 -7.92 12.34 -6.45
C THR A 35 -6.57 11.65 -6.27
N TYR A 36 -5.47 12.36 -6.54
CA TYR A 36 -4.12 11.82 -6.37
C TYR A 36 -3.88 11.39 -4.91
N GLU A 37 -4.20 12.26 -3.95
CA GLU A 37 -4.04 11.98 -2.54
C GLU A 37 -4.85 10.77 -2.09
N ARG A 38 -6.12 10.65 -2.56
CA ARG A 38 -6.95 9.48 -2.24
C ARG A 38 -6.33 8.18 -2.75
N VAL A 39 -5.93 8.14 -4.03
CA VAL A 39 -5.32 6.95 -4.63
C VAL A 39 -3.99 6.61 -3.96
N TYR A 40 -3.19 7.61 -3.62
CA TYR A 40 -1.93 7.41 -2.91
C TYR A 40 -2.14 6.80 -1.51
N ILE A 41 -3.12 7.31 -0.76
CA ILE A 41 -3.48 6.76 0.56
C ILE A 41 -4.01 5.34 0.42
N GLU A 42 -4.89 5.07 -0.54
CA GLU A 42 -5.44 3.73 -0.82
C GLU A 42 -4.29 2.75 -1.12
N ALA A 43 -3.36 3.10 -2.02
CA ALA A 43 -2.22 2.27 -2.37
C ALA A 43 -1.28 2.00 -1.18
N MET A 44 -1.03 3.01 -0.34
CA MET A 44 -0.20 2.86 0.86
C MET A 44 -0.90 2.01 1.94
N THR A 45 -2.23 2.11 2.06
CA THR A 45 -3.02 1.32 3.01
C THR A 45 -3.11 -0.15 2.57
N GLU A 46 -3.29 -0.40 1.28
CA GLU A 46 -3.27 -1.76 0.72
C GLU A 46 -1.90 -2.43 0.89
N ASN A 47 -0.80 -1.68 0.75
CA ASN A 47 0.54 -2.19 1.03
C ASN A 47 0.76 -2.46 2.54
N ALA A 48 0.32 -1.56 3.41
CA ALA A 48 0.40 -1.78 4.86
C ALA A 48 -0.40 -3.01 5.33
N GLY A 49 -1.54 -3.30 4.69
CA GLY A 49 -2.34 -4.50 4.93
C GLY A 49 -1.67 -5.79 4.46
N ARG A 50 -0.74 -5.76 3.51
CA ARG A 50 -0.04 -6.97 3.04
C ARG A 50 1.05 -7.45 4.00
N ASP A 51 1.75 -6.54 4.66
CA ASP A 51 2.87 -6.90 5.55
C ASP A 51 2.42 -7.25 6.97
N THR A 52 1.23 -6.81 7.39
CA THR A 52 0.79 -6.92 8.79
C THR A 52 -0.26 -8.02 9.04
N ASP A 53 -0.81 -8.63 7.99
CA ASP A 53 -2.05 -9.42 8.08
C ASP A 53 -1.87 -10.93 7.84
N THR A 54 -0.67 -11.46 8.05
CA THR A 54 -0.53 -12.92 8.16
C THR A 54 -0.89 -13.36 9.60
N PRO A 55 -1.64 -14.46 9.77
CA PRO A 55 -1.91 -15.04 11.09
C PRO A 55 -0.65 -15.26 11.93
N THR A 56 0.48 -15.52 11.25
CA THR A 56 1.82 -15.66 11.82
C THR A 56 2.33 -14.37 12.46
N GLU A 57 2.34 -13.25 11.73
CA GLU A 57 2.84 -11.98 12.26
C GLU A 57 1.95 -11.46 13.41
N ARG A 58 0.64 -11.70 13.33
CA ARG A 58 -0.30 -11.41 14.42
C ARG A 58 -0.01 -12.22 15.69
N ARG A 59 0.30 -13.52 15.57
CA ARG A 59 0.67 -14.37 16.71
C ARG A 59 2.00 -13.94 17.33
N LYS A 60 2.98 -13.50 16.51
CA LYS A 60 4.25 -12.94 17.00
C LYS A 60 4.03 -11.66 17.79
N MET A 61 3.25 -10.71 17.26
CA MET A 61 2.95 -9.45 17.97
C MET A 61 2.18 -9.68 19.28
N LEU A 62 1.27 -10.65 19.31
CA LEU A 62 0.50 -11.00 20.52
C LEU A 62 1.30 -11.86 21.53
N GLY A 63 2.56 -12.22 21.22
CA GLY A 63 3.38 -13.07 22.09
C GLY A 63 2.90 -14.52 22.18
N VAL A 64 2.02 -14.96 21.28
CA VAL A 64 1.44 -16.31 21.24
C VAL A 64 2.22 -17.23 20.29
N TRP A 65 3.25 -16.70 19.62
CA TRP A 65 4.13 -17.47 18.74
C TRP A 65 5.09 -18.35 19.54
N THR A 66 5.00 -19.66 19.35
CA THR A 66 5.83 -20.64 20.06
C THR A 66 6.98 -21.15 19.19
N GLN A 67 7.97 -21.80 19.80
CA GLN A 67 9.03 -22.49 19.04
C GLN A 67 8.48 -23.54 18.06
N ARG A 68 7.33 -24.15 18.38
CA ARG A 68 6.68 -25.12 17.48
C ARG A 68 6.12 -24.44 16.23
N ASP A 69 5.52 -23.27 16.38
CA ASP A 69 5.04 -22.48 15.25
C ASP A 69 6.21 -22.03 14.34
N GLU A 70 7.37 -21.72 14.94
CA GLU A 70 8.59 -21.35 14.21
C GLU A 70 9.13 -22.49 13.33
N GLU A 71 9.19 -23.71 13.85
CA GLU A 71 9.67 -24.88 13.11
C GLU A 71 8.68 -25.27 12.00
N GLU A 72 7.38 -25.21 12.26
CA GLU A 72 6.33 -25.49 11.26
C GLU A 72 6.35 -24.48 10.11
N ALA A 73 6.60 -23.19 10.41
CA ALA A 73 6.74 -22.16 9.40
C ALA A 73 7.99 -22.36 8.51
N LYS A 74 9.11 -22.78 9.11
CA LYS A 74 10.34 -23.12 8.36
C LYS A 74 10.12 -24.33 7.46
N GLU A 75 9.49 -25.39 7.98
CA GLU A 75 9.17 -26.59 7.21
C GLU A 75 8.22 -26.27 6.05
N ALA A 76 7.19 -25.46 6.29
CA ALA A 76 6.26 -25.00 5.25
C ALA A 76 6.97 -24.16 4.16
N ALA A 77 7.89 -23.27 4.56
CA ALA A 77 8.69 -22.47 3.64
C ALA A 77 9.65 -23.35 2.81
N GLU A 78 10.28 -24.33 3.44
CA GLU A 78 11.17 -25.30 2.78
C GLU A 78 10.40 -26.21 1.81
N ARG A 79 9.23 -26.70 2.22
CA ARG A 79 8.32 -27.48 1.37
C ARG A 79 7.83 -26.67 0.18
N ARG A 80 7.52 -25.39 0.39
CA ARG A 80 7.16 -24.46 -0.70
C ARG A 80 8.32 -24.21 -1.65
N ARG A 81 9.55 -24.12 -1.15
CA ARG A 81 10.78 -24.01 -1.95
C ARG A 81 11.03 -25.26 -2.79
N MET A 82 10.76 -26.45 -2.23
CA MET A 82 10.97 -27.74 -2.88
C MET A 82 9.91 -28.07 -3.93
N PHE A 83 8.63 -27.80 -3.66
CA PHE A 83 7.51 -28.27 -4.50
C PHE A 83 6.77 -27.15 -5.25
N GLY A 84 7.07 -25.88 -4.95
CA GLY A 84 6.35 -24.73 -5.48
C GLY A 84 4.96 -24.54 -4.85
N SER A 85 4.46 -23.31 -4.91
CA SER A 85 3.27 -22.86 -4.17
C SER A 85 1.95 -23.59 -4.47
N ARG A 86 1.89 -24.41 -5.52
CA ARG A 86 0.69 -25.12 -5.99
C ARG A 86 0.70 -26.63 -5.71
N ARG A 87 1.77 -27.17 -5.11
CA ARG A 87 1.92 -28.61 -4.84
C ARG A 87 2.31 -28.87 -3.39
N ILE A 88 1.67 -28.19 -2.44
CA ILE A 88 1.80 -28.51 -1.02
C ILE A 88 0.62 -29.41 -0.65
N PRO A 89 0.81 -30.73 -0.43
CA PRO A 89 -0.24 -31.58 0.11
C PRO A 89 -0.55 -31.17 1.56
N PRO A 90 -1.82 -31.24 2.00
CA PRO A 90 -2.17 -31.01 3.40
C PRO A 90 -1.47 -32.03 4.30
N ALA A 91 -1.13 -31.58 5.52
CA ALA A 91 -0.62 -32.42 6.60
C ALA A 91 -1.73 -33.30 7.18
#